data_AF-A0A7C2WU48-F1
#
_entry.id   AF-A0A7C2WU48-F1
#
_cell.length_a   1.000
_cell.length_b   1.000
_cell.length_c   1.000
_cell.angle_alpha   90.00
_cell.angle_beta   90.00
_cell.angle_gamma   90.00
#
_symmetry.space_group_name_H-M   'P 1'
#
loop_
_entity.id
_entity.type
_entity.pdbx_description
1 polymer ?
#
loop_
_entity_poly.entity_id
_entity_poly.type
_entity_poly.pdbx_seq_one_letter_code
_entity_poly.pdbx_strand_id
1 'polypeptide(L)'
;MPAINPERLRKQVDSLLALVSDPVELQKSCVQLLDFYADRTRKSVAVGEANETTHALDVPKPLMRALSHGLRARLGDQPASAFPAAAALWEAGYRETRVLASTILGEQGGEQVPNWAESWAVECDDRITLQVLAAQGLVSWRKADPTAFLEKAEAWLGSTEKKLWSFSLLALQSAVEDKSFEDLPTVFRLLDGATARFHGVHFHTLNQLINALARRSPPEAARFLRDELASGGPGITRLVQNTLENFPKRQRQLLERALSTKNRTGIIQKS
;
A
#
# COMPACT_ATOMS: atom_id res chain seq x y z
N MET A 1 10.60 27.46 -1.17
CA MET A 1 9.19 27.14 -0.85
C MET A 1 8.48 28.41 -0.37
N PRO A 2 7.40 28.86 -1.01
CA PRO A 2 6.64 30.04 -0.56
C PRO A 2 5.96 29.77 0.80
N ALA A 3 5.79 30.81 1.62
CA ALA A 3 5.03 30.70 2.86
C ALA A 3 3.57 30.34 2.55
N ILE A 4 3.02 29.36 3.25
CA ILE A 4 1.63 28.91 3.07
C ILE A 4 0.71 29.93 3.74
N ASN A 5 0.00 30.73 2.92
CA ASN A 5 -1.14 31.51 3.37
C ASN A 5 -2.42 30.64 3.25
N PRO A 6 -3.12 30.31 4.36
CA PRO A 6 -4.29 29.43 4.34
C PRO A 6 -5.43 29.91 3.43
N GLU A 7 -5.72 31.20 3.39
CA GLU A 7 -6.80 31.74 2.57
C GLU A 7 -6.49 31.65 1.08
N ARG A 8 -5.23 31.96 0.72
CA ARG A 8 -4.75 31.83 -0.66
C ARG A 8 -4.80 30.37 -1.10
N LEU A 9 -4.31 29.47 -0.25
CA LEU A 9 -4.32 28.04 -0.51
C LEU A 9 -5.75 27.53 -0.74
N ARG A 10 -6.70 27.92 0.12
CA ARG A 10 -8.11 27.56 -0.05
C ARG A 10 -8.64 28.00 -1.41
N LYS A 11 -8.45 29.27 -1.79
CA LYS A 11 -8.88 29.78 -3.10
C LYS A 11 -8.26 29.02 -4.27
N GLN A 12 -6.96 28.70 -4.20
CA GLN A 12 -6.26 27.95 -5.24
C GLN A 12 -6.78 26.51 -5.36
N VAL A 13 -7.06 25.86 -4.22
CA VAL A 13 -7.70 24.54 -4.20
C VAL A 13 -9.10 24.62 -4.80
N ASP A 14 -9.93 25.58 -4.39
CA ASP A 14 -11.30 25.75 -4.92
C ASP A 14 -11.30 25.96 -6.45
N SER A 15 -10.38 26.79 -6.96
CA SER A 15 -10.18 26.98 -8.40
C SER A 15 -9.81 25.68 -9.12
N LEU A 16 -8.93 24.86 -8.54
CA LEU A 16 -8.56 23.57 -9.12
C LEU A 16 -9.74 22.59 -9.13
N LEU A 17 -10.52 22.54 -8.04
CA LEU A 17 -11.67 21.65 -7.91
C LEU A 17 -12.82 22.00 -8.86
N ALA A 18 -12.88 23.24 -9.35
CA ALA A 18 -13.82 23.62 -10.39
C ALA A 18 -13.55 22.90 -11.72
N LEU A 19 -12.32 22.38 -11.93
CA LEU A 19 -11.87 21.75 -13.16
C LEU A 19 -12.05 20.22 -13.18
N VAL A 20 -12.64 19.59 -12.15
CA VAL A 20 -12.74 18.12 -12.10
C VAL A 20 -13.46 17.49 -13.29
N SER A 21 -14.35 18.25 -13.95
CA SER A 21 -15.07 17.81 -15.15
C SER A 21 -14.25 17.97 -16.45
N ASP A 22 -13.10 18.65 -16.40
CA ASP A 22 -12.13 18.81 -17.49
C ASP A 22 -10.79 18.17 -17.07
N PRO A 23 -10.60 16.87 -17.33
CA PRO A 23 -9.42 16.14 -16.86
C PRO A 23 -8.09 16.72 -17.36
N VAL A 24 -8.07 17.30 -18.57
CA VAL A 24 -6.86 17.87 -19.17
C VAL A 24 -6.45 19.14 -18.44
N GLU A 25 -7.40 20.06 -18.23
CA GLU A 25 -7.10 21.31 -17.53
C GLU A 25 -6.87 21.07 -16.02
N LEU A 26 -7.56 20.09 -15.42
CA LEU A 26 -7.29 19.62 -14.05
C LEU A 26 -5.84 19.16 -13.90
N GLN A 27 -5.38 18.28 -14.80
CA GLN A 27 -4.03 17.74 -14.77
C GLN A 27 -2.99 18.87 -14.80
N LYS A 28 -3.10 19.74 -15.80
CA LYS A 28 -2.18 20.87 -16.00
C LYS A 28 -2.19 21.83 -14.81
N SER A 29 -3.37 22.24 -14.35
CA SER A 29 -3.52 23.17 -13.22
C SER A 29 -3.03 22.54 -11.91
N CYS A 30 -3.21 21.23 -11.72
CA CYS A 30 -2.73 20.52 -10.55
C CYS A 30 -1.19 20.51 -10.51
N VAL A 31 -0.55 20.15 -11.62
CA VAL A 31 0.92 20.16 -11.74
C VAL A 31 1.48 21.57 -11.50
N GLN A 32 0.87 22.60 -12.08
CA GLN A 32 1.28 23.99 -11.85
C GLN A 32 1.17 24.41 -10.38
N LEU A 33 0.08 24.04 -9.71
CA LEU A 33 -0.11 24.34 -8.29
C LEU A 33 0.91 23.60 -7.42
N LEU A 34 1.17 22.33 -7.71
CA LEU A 34 2.16 21.54 -6.97
C LEU A 34 3.58 22.08 -7.19
N ASP A 35 3.96 22.40 -8.43
CA ASP A 35 5.27 22.99 -8.74
C ASP A 35 5.49 24.35 -8.06
N PHE A 36 4.44 25.18 -7.97
CA PHE A 36 4.50 26.45 -7.23
C PHE A 36 4.88 26.26 -5.75
N TYR A 37 4.39 25.18 -5.14
CA TYR A 37 4.68 24.83 -3.75
C TYR A 37 5.85 23.86 -3.57
N ALA A 38 6.48 23.40 -4.65
CA ALA A 38 7.54 22.41 -4.61
C ALA A 38 8.76 22.87 -3.78
N ASP A 39 9.36 21.92 -3.06
CA ASP A 39 10.60 22.18 -2.33
C ASP A 39 11.82 21.93 -3.22
N ARG A 40 12.18 22.96 -3.98
CA ARG A 40 13.34 22.93 -4.90
C ARG A 40 14.70 22.91 -4.20
N THR A 41 14.75 23.03 -2.87
CA THR A 41 16.02 22.95 -2.12
C THR A 41 16.45 21.50 -1.86
N ARG A 42 15.51 20.55 -1.98
CA ARG A 42 15.75 19.10 -1.89
C ARG A 42 15.85 18.46 -3.27
N LYS A 43 16.55 19.08 -4.23
CA LYS A 43 16.94 18.35 -5.45
C LYS A 43 17.67 17.09 -5.02
N SER A 44 17.03 15.95 -5.24
CA SER A 44 17.44 14.63 -4.79
C SER A 44 18.90 14.38 -5.15
N VAL A 45 19.75 14.31 -4.13
CA VAL A 45 21.00 13.57 -4.23
C VAL A 45 20.57 12.12 -4.44
N ALA A 46 20.54 11.68 -5.70
CA ALA A 46 20.30 10.29 -6.06
C ALA A 46 21.53 9.48 -5.62
N VAL A 47 21.59 9.14 -4.34
CA VAL A 47 22.53 8.17 -3.79
C VAL A 47 21.74 6.93 -3.43
N GLY A 48 21.80 5.95 -4.32
CA GLY A 48 21.68 4.53 -3.99
C GLY A 48 20.28 3.96 -3.86
N GLU A 49 19.56 3.82 -4.98
CA GLU A 49 18.87 2.59 -5.40
C GLU A 49 18.33 2.80 -6.82
N ALA A 50 18.84 2.05 -7.79
CA ALA A 50 18.47 2.16 -9.19
C ALA A 50 17.03 1.68 -9.40
N ASN A 51 16.10 2.60 -9.72
CA ASN A 51 14.90 2.44 -10.58
C ASN A 51 13.74 3.41 -10.26
N GLU A 52 13.85 4.33 -9.30
CA GLU A 52 12.79 5.32 -9.07
C GLU A 52 12.82 6.41 -10.16
N THR A 53 12.08 6.19 -11.26
CA THR A 53 11.91 7.15 -12.38
C THR A 53 10.86 8.23 -12.10
N THR A 54 10.13 8.14 -10.99
CA THR A 54 9.03 9.06 -10.67
C THR A 54 9.54 10.37 -10.08
N HIS A 55 9.18 11.49 -10.70
CA HIS A 55 9.51 12.83 -10.19
C HIS A 55 8.66 13.14 -8.95
N ALA A 56 9.32 13.46 -7.83
CA ALA A 56 8.68 13.97 -6.62
C ALA A 56 8.90 15.50 -6.52
N LEU A 57 7.84 16.24 -6.17
CA LEU A 57 7.88 17.70 -5.98
C LEU A 57 8.13 18.09 -4.51
N ASP A 58 8.02 17.14 -3.59
CA ASP A 58 8.22 17.29 -2.15
C ASP A 58 7.39 18.44 -1.58
N VAL A 59 6.13 18.51 -2.00
CA VAL A 59 5.22 19.59 -1.62
C VAL A 59 4.80 19.50 -0.14
N PRO A 60 4.38 20.60 0.49
CA PRO A 60 3.94 20.59 1.87
C PRO A 60 2.73 19.66 2.11
N LYS A 61 2.79 18.86 3.17
CA LYS A 61 1.67 18.00 3.62
C LYS A 61 0.33 18.75 3.77
N PRO A 62 0.27 20.02 4.24
CA PRO A 62 -0.99 20.76 4.29
C PRO A 62 -1.65 20.94 2.92
N LEU A 63 -0.87 21.18 1.85
CA LEU A 63 -1.39 21.27 0.48
C LEU A 63 -2.00 19.94 0.04
N MET A 64 -1.26 18.84 0.20
CA MET A 64 -1.77 17.50 -0.16
C MET A 64 -3.06 17.16 0.58
N ARG A 65 -3.14 17.47 1.88
CA ARG A 65 -4.36 17.25 2.68
C ARG A 65 -5.54 18.07 2.17
N ALA A 66 -5.32 19.36 1.86
CA ALA A 66 -6.36 20.23 1.34
C ALA A 66 -6.88 19.74 -0.02
N LEU A 67 -5.98 19.37 -0.93
CA LEU A 67 -6.31 18.81 -2.23
C LEU A 67 -7.08 17.48 -2.12
N SER A 68 -6.56 16.53 -1.34
CA SER A 68 -7.24 15.25 -1.11
C SER A 68 -8.63 15.45 -0.51
N HIS A 69 -8.79 16.32 0.49
CA HIS A 69 -10.10 16.58 1.10
C HIS A 69 -11.07 17.22 0.11
N GLY A 70 -10.60 18.24 -0.62
CA GLY A 70 -11.40 18.94 -1.62
C GLY A 70 -11.86 18.04 -2.77
N LEU A 71 -10.97 17.18 -3.28
CA LEU A 71 -11.28 16.24 -4.35
C LEU A 71 -12.34 15.22 -3.92
N ARG A 72 -12.23 14.68 -2.70
CA ARG A 72 -13.25 13.76 -2.15
C ARG A 72 -14.63 14.42 -2.10
N ALA A 73 -14.70 15.62 -1.54
CA ALA A 73 -15.97 16.35 -1.44
C ALA A 73 -16.56 16.63 -2.82
N ARG A 74 -15.75 17.18 -3.73
CA ARG A 74 -16.22 17.61 -5.05
C ARG A 74 -16.65 16.44 -5.95
N LEU A 75 -15.94 15.32 -5.90
CA LEU A 75 -16.26 14.14 -6.71
C LEU A 75 -17.40 13.31 -6.11
N GLY A 76 -17.70 13.48 -4.81
CA GLY A 76 -18.95 13.00 -4.23
C GLY A 76 -20.18 13.63 -4.90
N ASP A 77 -20.10 14.93 -5.24
CA ASP A 77 -21.17 15.64 -5.96
C ASP A 77 -21.18 15.32 -7.48
N GLN A 78 -20.07 14.83 -8.03
CA GLN A 78 -19.88 14.58 -9.47
C GLN A 78 -19.18 13.23 -9.74
N PRO A 79 -19.83 12.10 -9.42
CA PRO A 79 -19.19 10.78 -9.50
C PRO A 79 -18.77 10.41 -10.93
N ALA A 80 -19.50 10.87 -11.95
CA ALA A 80 -19.16 10.63 -13.36
C ALA A 80 -17.79 11.20 -13.77
N SER A 81 -17.27 12.20 -13.06
CA SER A 81 -15.97 12.82 -13.33
C SER A 81 -14.82 12.12 -12.60
N ALA A 82 -15.08 11.18 -11.70
CA ALA A 82 -14.06 10.63 -10.82
C ALA A 82 -12.99 9.81 -11.55
N PHE A 83 -13.37 8.82 -12.36
CA PHE A 83 -12.40 8.01 -13.11
C PHE A 83 -11.59 8.84 -14.12
N PRO A 84 -12.20 9.71 -14.95
CA PRO A 84 -11.43 10.59 -15.84
C PRO A 84 -10.44 11.50 -15.09
N ALA A 85 -10.86 12.11 -13.98
CA ALA A 85 -9.99 12.95 -13.17
C ALA A 85 -8.83 12.15 -12.54
N ALA A 86 -9.11 10.95 -12.03
CA ALA A 86 -8.08 10.10 -11.44
C ALA A 86 -7.07 9.63 -12.49
N ALA A 87 -7.53 9.23 -13.69
CA ALA A 87 -6.66 8.86 -14.80
C ALA A 87 -5.72 9.99 -15.20
N ALA A 88 -6.25 11.20 -15.41
CA ALA A 88 -5.44 12.35 -15.81
C ALA A 88 -4.38 12.73 -14.76
N LEU A 89 -4.72 12.65 -13.47
CA LEU A 89 -3.76 12.87 -12.39
C LEU A 89 -2.71 11.75 -12.31
N TRP A 90 -3.08 10.50 -12.60
CA TRP A 90 -2.14 9.38 -12.65
C TRP A 90 -1.12 9.53 -13.79
N GLU A 91 -1.61 9.87 -14.98
CA GLU A 91 -0.84 10.07 -16.20
C GLU A 91 0.13 11.27 -16.13
N ALA A 92 -0.12 12.23 -15.22
CA ALA A 92 0.78 13.36 -15.01
C ALA A 92 2.20 12.95 -14.56
N GLY A 93 2.36 11.74 -14.02
CA GLY A 93 3.68 11.13 -13.77
C GLY A 93 4.41 11.62 -12.52
N TYR A 94 3.82 12.49 -11.70
CA TYR A 94 4.38 12.93 -10.43
C TYR A 94 3.86 12.09 -9.26
N ARG A 95 4.69 11.87 -8.23
CA ARG A 95 4.28 11.12 -7.02
C ARG A 95 3.03 11.74 -6.40
N GLU A 96 3.02 13.05 -6.23
CA GLU A 96 1.92 13.80 -5.63
C GLU A 96 0.62 13.62 -6.42
N THR A 97 0.67 13.70 -7.75
CA THR A 97 -0.54 13.56 -8.57
C THR A 97 -1.08 12.12 -8.54
N ARG A 98 -0.20 11.11 -8.53
CA ARG A 98 -0.60 9.70 -8.38
C ARG A 98 -1.18 9.39 -6.98
N VAL A 99 -0.70 10.06 -5.94
CA VAL A 99 -1.30 9.99 -4.59
C VAL A 99 -2.72 10.58 -4.59
N LEU A 100 -2.95 11.69 -5.30
CA LEU A 100 -4.29 12.26 -5.47
C LEU A 100 -5.19 11.34 -6.31
N ALA A 101 -4.69 10.76 -7.40
CA ALA A 101 -5.42 9.78 -8.20
C ALA A 101 -5.84 8.56 -7.36
N SER A 102 -4.93 8.03 -6.54
CA SER A 102 -5.21 6.94 -5.61
C SER A 102 -6.27 7.32 -4.58
N THR A 103 -6.27 8.57 -4.11
CA THR A 103 -7.31 9.10 -3.23
C THR A 103 -8.68 9.07 -3.91
N ILE A 104 -8.76 9.55 -5.16
CA ILE A 104 -10.02 9.57 -5.92
C ILE A 104 -10.54 8.15 -6.15
N LEU A 105 -9.67 7.25 -6.60
CA LEU A 105 -10.01 5.84 -6.82
C LEU A 105 -10.55 5.19 -5.55
N GLY A 106 -9.96 5.51 -4.39
CA GLY A 106 -10.36 4.99 -3.09
C GLY A 106 -11.76 5.36 -2.63
N GLU A 107 -12.32 6.47 -3.13
CA GLU A 107 -13.71 6.86 -2.90
C GLU A 107 -14.69 6.19 -3.87
N GLN A 108 -14.18 5.59 -4.96
CA GLN A 108 -15.02 4.90 -5.91
C GLN A 108 -15.33 3.48 -5.42
N GLY A 109 -16.57 3.07 -5.63
CA GLY A 109 -16.97 1.67 -5.55
C GLY A 109 -17.03 1.03 -6.93
N GLY A 110 -17.48 -0.23 -6.95
CA GLY A 110 -17.77 -0.96 -8.18
C GLY A 110 -16.62 -1.79 -8.73
N GLU A 111 -16.96 -2.66 -9.67
CA GLU A 111 -16.09 -3.74 -10.19
C GLU A 111 -14.90 -3.25 -11.01
N GLN A 112 -14.92 -1.99 -11.47
CA GLN A 112 -13.85 -1.41 -12.28
C GLN A 112 -12.62 -1.01 -11.45
N VAL A 113 -12.81 -0.67 -10.16
CA VAL A 113 -11.75 -0.22 -9.24
C VAL A 113 -10.54 -1.16 -9.21
N PRO A 114 -10.69 -2.48 -9.01
CA PRO A 114 -9.54 -3.38 -8.99
C PRO A 114 -8.77 -3.41 -10.31
N ASN A 115 -9.43 -3.21 -11.46
CA ASN A 115 -8.75 -3.23 -12.76
C ASN A 115 -7.91 -1.96 -12.98
N TRP A 116 -8.40 -0.80 -12.56
CA TRP A 116 -7.61 0.44 -12.55
C TRP A 116 -6.42 0.32 -11.60
N ALA A 117 -6.65 -0.14 -10.37
CA ALA A 117 -5.59 -0.31 -9.39
C ALA A 117 -4.51 -1.31 -9.83
N GLU A 118 -4.91 -2.41 -10.48
CA GLU A 118 -4.00 -3.40 -11.05
C GLU A 118 -3.13 -2.79 -12.15
N SER A 119 -3.73 -2.15 -13.15
CA SER A 119 -3.00 -1.48 -14.24
C SER A 119 -1.99 -0.48 -13.70
N TRP A 120 -2.42 0.37 -12.76
CA TRP A 120 -1.57 1.34 -12.10
C TRP A 120 -0.45 0.72 -11.28
N ALA A 121 -0.71 -0.38 -10.57
CA ALA A 121 0.31 -1.10 -9.80
C ALA A 121 1.41 -1.70 -10.69
N VAL A 122 1.05 -2.18 -11.89
CA VAL A 122 2.03 -2.71 -12.86
C VAL A 122 2.92 -1.58 -13.41
N GLU A 123 2.36 -0.41 -13.67
CA GLU A 123 3.10 0.74 -14.20
C GLU A 123 3.88 1.52 -13.14
N CYS A 124 3.56 1.35 -11.86
CA CYS A 124 4.14 2.14 -10.77
C CYS A 124 5.50 1.58 -10.30
N ASP A 125 6.57 2.34 -10.50
CA ASP A 125 7.89 2.05 -9.93
C ASP A 125 8.12 2.72 -8.57
N ASP A 126 7.34 3.76 -8.24
CA ASP A 126 7.47 4.47 -6.97
C ASP A 126 6.83 3.69 -5.82
N ARG A 127 7.67 3.23 -4.88
CA ARG A 127 7.22 2.41 -3.75
C ARG A 127 6.20 3.12 -2.85
N ILE A 128 6.37 4.43 -2.65
CA ILE A 128 5.47 5.23 -1.82
C ILE A 128 4.08 5.31 -2.47
N THR A 129 4.03 5.60 -3.76
CA THR A 129 2.78 5.62 -4.55
C THR A 129 2.10 4.26 -4.52
N LEU A 130 2.85 3.17 -4.72
CA LEU A 130 2.29 1.81 -4.68
C LEU A 130 1.65 1.49 -3.32
N GLN A 131 2.30 1.89 -2.22
CA GLN A 131 1.75 1.75 -0.86
C GLN A 131 0.47 2.56 -0.67
N VAL A 132 0.44 3.80 -1.16
CA VAL A 132 -0.75 4.65 -1.08
C VAL A 132 -1.90 4.08 -1.92
N LEU A 133 -1.60 3.61 -3.14
CA LEU A 133 -2.60 2.97 -4.01
C LEU A 133 -3.21 1.74 -3.34
N ALA A 134 -2.38 0.86 -2.77
CA ALA A 134 -2.86 -0.34 -2.09
C ALA A 134 -3.66 -0.03 -0.82
N ALA A 135 -3.24 1.00 -0.07
CA ALA A 135 -3.84 1.34 1.21
C ALA A 135 -5.09 2.21 1.11
N GLN A 136 -5.17 3.09 0.11
CA GLN A 136 -6.24 4.07 -0.05
C GLN A 136 -7.10 3.80 -1.28
N GLY A 137 -6.49 3.42 -2.41
CA GLY A 137 -7.17 3.24 -3.69
C GLY A 137 -8.20 2.12 -3.74
N LEU A 138 -8.15 1.18 -2.79
CA LEU A 138 -9.07 0.04 -2.71
C LEU A 138 -10.07 0.13 -1.55
N VAL A 139 -10.08 1.22 -0.77
CA VAL A 139 -10.80 1.29 0.52
C VAL A 139 -12.31 1.09 0.35
N SER A 140 -12.97 1.86 -0.52
CA SER A 140 -14.43 1.78 -0.68
C SER A 140 -14.85 0.45 -1.29
N TRP A 141 -14.12 -0.03 -2.31
CA TRP A 141 -14.37 -1.34 -2.91
C TRP A 141 -14.21 -2.49 -1.91
N ARG A 142 -13.11 -2.51 -1.14
CA ARG A 142 -12.87 -3.52 -0.10
C ARG A 142 -13.96 -3.54 0.97
N LYS A 143 -14.49 -2.37 1.35
CA LYS A 143 -15.59 -2.28 2.33
C LYS A 143 -16.92 -2.74 1.76
N ALA A 144 -17.18 -2.45 0.49
CA ALA A 144 -18.39 -2.85 -0.20
C ALA A 144 -18.43 -4.36 -0.44
N ASP A 145 -17.31 -4.96 -0.83
CA ASP A 145 -17.19 -6.39 -1.09
C ASP A 145 -15.83 -6.96 -0.62
N PRO A 146 -15.72 -7.32 0.68
CA PRO A 146 -14.51 -7.91 1.23
C PRO A 146 -14.14 -9.26 0.59
N THR A 147 -15.13 -10.01 0.11
CA THR A 147 -14.93 -11.32 -0.51
C THR A 147 -14.29 -11.18 -1.88
N ALA A 148 -14.86 -10.35 -2.77
CA ALA A 148 -14.26 -10.06 -4.07
C ALA A 148 -12.87 -9.43 -3.93
N PHE A 149 -12.64 -8.63 -2.89
CA PHE A 149 -11.32 -8.11 -2.54
C PHE A 149 -10.30 -9.23 -2.27
N LEU A 150 -10.66 -10.22 -1.45
CA LEU A 150 -9.77 -11.35 -1.13
C LEU A 150 -9.52 -12.25 -2.35
N GLU A 151 -10.54 -12.52 -3.15
CA GLU A 151 -10.41 -13.29 -4.40
C GLU A 151 -9.44 -12.61 -5.38
N LYS A 152 -9.56 -11.28 -5.52
CA LYS A 152 -8.64 -10.51 -6.37
C LYS A 152 -7.22 -10.47 -5.79
N ALA A 153 -7.07 -10.34 -4.47
CA ALA A 153 -5.77 -10.41 -3.81
C ALA A 153 -5.09 -11.77 -4.03
N GLU A 154 -5.85 -12.86 -4.00
CA GLU A 154 -5.37 -14.20 -4.34
C GLU A 154 -4.91 -14.27 -5.80
N ALA A 155 -5.72 -13.77 -6.74
CA ALA A 155 -5.37 -13.72 -8.16
C ALA A 155 -4.08 -12.92 -8.41
N TRP A 156 -3.90 -11.77 -7.74
CA TRP A 156 -2.68 -10.98 -7.80
C TRP A 156 -1.48 -11.70 -7.21
N LEU A 157 -1.64 -12.40 -6.08
CA LEU A 157 -0.58 -13.24 -5.54
C LEU A 157 -0.23 -14.33 -6.55
N GLY A 158 -1.19 -14.96 -7.23
CA GLY A 158 -0.99 -15.99 -8.26
C GLY A 158 -0.43 -15.50 -9.61
N SER A 159 -0.33 -14.19 -9.84
CA SER A 159 0.07 -13.63 -11.14
C SER A 159 1.52 -13.95 -11.52
N THR A 160 1.83 -13.94 -12.83
CA THR A 160 3.21 -13.96 -13.34
C THR A 160 3.89 -12.59 -13.18
N GLU A 161 3.11 -11.52 -13.02
CA GLU A 161 3.61 -10.17 -12.80
C GLU A 161 3.97 -9.96 -11.33
N LYS A 162 5.27 -9.88 -11.04
CA LYS A 162 5.80 -9.81 -9.68
C LYS A 162 5.41 -8.50 -8.98
N LYS A 163 5.19 -7.40 -9.70
CA LYS A 163 4.71 -6.15 -9.09
C LYS A 163 3.37 -6.35 -8.38
N LEU A 164 2.50 -7.21 -8.92
CA LEU A 164 1.22 -7.55 -8.31
C LEU A 164 1.35 -8.36 -7.02
N TRP A 165 2.44 -9.09 -6.81
CA TRP A 165 2.69 -9.77 -5.53
C TRP A 165 2.90 -8.76 -4.41
N SER A 166 3.76 -7.76 -4.63
CA SER A 166 3.96 -6.67 -3.68
C SER A 166 2.68 -5.88 -3.45
N PHE A 167 1.96 -5.57 -4.53
CA PHE A 167 0.71 -4.84 -4.45
C PHE A 167 -0.34 -5.58 -3.61
N SER A 168 -0.51 -6.88 -3.84
CA SER A 168 -1.43 -7.71 -3.08
C SER A 168 -1.05 -7.79 -1.59
N LEU A 169 0.24 -8.01 -1.27
CA LEU A 169 0.69 -8.03 0.13
C LEU A 169 0.45 -6.68 0.84
N LEU A 170 0.63 -5.56 0.14
CA LEU A 170 0.32 -4.22 0.68
C LEU A 170 -1.19 -4.01 0.85
N ALA A 171 -2.01 -4.48 -0.10
CA ALA A 171 -3.45 -4.37 -0.03
C ALA A 171 -4.01 -5.20 1.14
N LEU A 172 -3.51 -6.43 1.31
CA LEU A 172 -3.82 -7.29 2.46
C LEU A 172 -3.37 -6.66 3.78
N GLN A 173 -2.18 -6.03 3.81
CA GLN A 173 -1.72 -5.31 5.00
C GLN A 173 -2.70 -4.20 5.38
N SER A 174 -3.13 -3.40 4.41
CA SER A 174 -4.12 -2.35 4.65
C SER A 174 -5.46 -2.89 5.15
N ALA A 175 -5.89 -4.06 4.64
CA ALA A 175 -7.09 -4.73 5.13
C ALA A 175 -6.94 -5.16 6.60
N VAL A 176 -5.82 -5.78 6.97
CA VAL A 176 -5.54 -6.22 8.35
C VAL A 176 -5.44 -5.04 9.33
N GLU A 177 -4.90 -3.91 8.88
CA GLU A 177 -4.81 -2.68 9.68
C GLU A 177 -6.17 -2.00 9.89
N ASP A 178 -7.15 -2.26 9.01
CA ASP A 178 -8.53 -1.81 9.16
C ASP A 178 -9.25 -2.65 10.22
N LYS A 179 -9.64 -2.01 11.33
CA LYS A 179 -10.34 -2.69 12.43
C LYS A 179 -11.72 -3.22 12.05
N SER A 180 -12.32 -2.70 10.98
CA SER A 180 -13.61 -3.18 10.47
C SER A 180 -13.49 -4.42 9.59
N PHE A 181 -12.26 -4.78 9.18
CA PHE A 181 -12.03 -6.02 8.44
C PHE A 181 -11.98 -7.22 9.40
N GLU A 182 -12.82 -8.22 9.12
CA GLU A 182 -13.05 -9.36 10.00
C GLU A 182 -12.42 -10.67 9.52
N ASP A 183 -12.29 -10.88 8.20
CA ASP A 183 -11.85 -12.15 7.63
C ASP A 183 -10.32 -12.33 7.59
N LEU A 184 -9.71 -12.23 8.77
CA LEU A 184 -8.31 -12.59 8.98
C LEU A 184 -8.00 -14.07 8.68
N PRO A 185 -8.89 -15.05 8.95
CA PRO A 185 -8.62 -16.44 8.60
C PRO A 185 -8.33 -16.65 7.12
N THR A 186 -9.04 -15.98 6.21
CA THR A 186 -8.75 -16.06 4.78
C THR A 186 -7.39 -15.43 4.45
N VAL A 187 -7.04 -14.29 5.07
CA VAL A 187 -5.70 -13.69 4.89
C VAL A 187 -4.60 -14.68 5.28
N PHE A 188 -4.73 -15.40 6.39
CA PHE A 188 -3.74 -16.42 6.75
C PHE A 188 -3.64 -17.55 5.71
N ARG A 189 -4.77 -18.05 5.19
CA ARG A 189 -4.77 -19.09 4.15
C ARG A 189 -4.08 -18.64 2.87
N LEU A 190 -4.28 -17.38 2.47
CA LEU A 190 -3.59 -16.80 1.30
C LEU A 190 -2.05 -16.71 1.47
N LEU A 191 -1.56 -16.78 2.71
CA LEU A 191 -0.14 -16.72 3.03
C LEU A 191 0.48 -18.10 3.28
N ASP A 192 -0.27 -19.20 3.15
CA ASP A 192 0.28 -20.54 3.32
C ASP A 192 1.43 -20.77 2.31
N GLY A 193 2.61 -21.17 2.80
CA GLY A 193 3.81 -21.35 1.98
C GLY A 193 4.44 -20.05 1.47
N ALA A 194 3.97 -18.87 1.89
CA ALA A 194 4.48 -17.58 1.45
C ALA A 194 5.99 -17.40 1.73
N THR A 195 6.50 -18.02 2.80
CA THR A 195 7.92 -17.89 3.15
C THR A 195 8.85 -18.62 2.19
N ALA A 196 8.41 -19.74 1.62
CA ALA A 196 9.13 -20.42 0.56
C ALA A 196 9.01 -19.71 -0.79
N ARG A 197 7.89 -19.03 -1.00
CA ARG A 197 7.55 -18.37 -2.27
C ARG A 197 8.23 -17.02 -2.48
N PHE A 198 8.29 -16.17 -1.44
CA PHE A 198 8.69 -14.77 -1.59
C PHE A 198 10.13 -14.52 -1.16
N HIS A 199 10.85 -13.73 -1.96
CA HIS A 199 12.24 -13.34 -1.72
C HIS A 199 12.43 -11.84 -1.99
N GLY A 200 13.58 -11.29 -1.57
CA GLY A 200 13.94 -9.90 -1.83
C GLY A 200 12.90 -8.90 -1.33
N VAL A 201 12.47 -7.98 -2.22
CA VAL A 201 11.49 -6.92 -1.91
C VAL A 201 10.15 -7.49 -1.43
N HIS A 202 9.65 -8.56 -2.04
CA HIS A 202 8.38 -9.17 -1.64
C HIS A 202 8.43 -9.76 -0.23
N PHE A 203 9.57 -10.31 0.17
CA PHE A 203 9.77 -10.82 1.53
C PHE A 203 9.74 -9.69 2.55
N HIS A 204 10.27 -8.51 2.22
CA HIS A 204 10.14 -7.34 3.09
C HIS A 204 8.66 -6.94 3.27
N THR A 205 7.88 -6.89 2.19
CA THR A 205 6.44 -6.60 2.26
C THR A 205 5.68 -7.67 3.05
N LEU A 206 6.04 -8.95 2.89
CA LEU A 206 5.50 -10.04 3.71
C LEU A 206 5.79 -9.82 5.20
N ASN A 207 7.02 -9.44 5.59
CA ASN A 207 7.34 -9.13 6.99
C ASN A 207 6.41 -8.02 7.54
N GLN A 208 6.10 -7.00 6.74
CA GLN A 208 5.21 -5.91 7.15
C GLN A 208 3.78 -6.42 7.41
N LEU A 209 3.25 -7.24 6.50
CA LEU A 209 1.94 -7.89 6.67
C LEU A 209 1.89 -8.80 7.91
N ILE A 210 2.91 -9.64 8.12
CA ILE A 210 2.98 -10.49 9.32
C ILE A 210 3.06 -9.64 10.60
N ASN A 211 3.76 -8.51 10.59
CA ASN A 211 3.78 -7.59 11.73
C ASN A 211 2.41 -6.94 11.99
N ALA A 212 1.63 -6.64 10.95
CA ALA A 212 0.25 -6.18 11.10
C ALA A 212 -0.63 -7.30 11.72
N LEU A 213 -0.52 -8.52 11.21
CA LEU A 213 -1.25 -9.69 11.73
C LEU A 213 -0.87 -10.02 13.17
N ALA A 214 0.41 -9.94 13.54
CA ALA A 214 0.89 -10.19 14.90
C ALA A 214 0.30 -9.19 15.91
N ARG A 215 0.09 -7.93 15.50
CA ARG A 215 -0.55 -6.90 16.31
C ARG A 215 -2.06 -7.07 16.39
N ARG A 216 -2.70 -7.47 15.27
CA ARG A 216 -4.16 -7.62 15.16
C ARG A 216 -4.68 -8.89 15.81
N SER A 217 -3.99 -10.02 15.60
CA SER A 217 -4.38 -11.36 16.06
C SER A 217 -3.15 -12.16 16.50
N PRO A 218 -2.55 -11.83 17.66
CA PRO A 218 -1.31 -12.47 18.11
C PRO A 218 -1.38 -14.02 18.21
N PRO A 219 -2.44 -14.65 18.75
CA PRO A 219 -2.52 -16.11 18.83
C PRO A 219 -2.45 -16.80 17.45
N GLU A 220 -3.19 -16.29 16.48
CA GLU A 220 -3.32 -16.83 15.12
C GLU A 220 -2.01 -16.62 14.35
N ALA A 221 -1.41 -15.44 14.44
CA ALA A 221 -0.12 -15.15 13.82
C ALA A 221 1.00 -16.04 14.39
N ALA A 222 0.99 -16.30 15.70
CA ALA A 222 1.96 -17.20 16.32
C ALA A 222 1.75 -18.66 15.88
N ARG A 223 0.49 -19.09 15.72
CA ARG A 223 0.17 -20.41 15.16
C ARG A 223 0.69 -20.55 13.74
N PHE A 224 0.33 -19.60 12.86
CA PHE A 224 0.78 -19.55 11.47
C PHE A 224 2.32 -19.64 11.36
N LEU A 225 3.05 -18.79 12.11
CA LEU A 225 4.51 -18.79 12.08
C LEU A 225 5.14 -20.09 12.60
N ARG A 226 4.50 -20.77 13.55
CA ARG A 226 4.97 -22.08 14.02
C ARG A 226 4.76 -23.16 12.97
N ASP A 227 3.61 -23.13 12.29
CA ASP A 227 3.27 -24.10 11.25
C ASP A 227 4.23 -23.92 10.04
N GLU A 228 4.52 -22.68 9.64
CA GLU A 228 5.56 -22.35 8.64
C GLU A 228 6.99 -22.70 9.13
N LEU A 229 7.29 -22.54 10.42
CA LEU A 229 8.59 -22.97 10.96
C LEU A 229 8.78 -24.48 10.81
N ALA A 230 7.72 -25.25 11.05
CA ALA A 230 7.71 -26.70 10.94
C ALA A 230 7.80 -27.18 9.48
N SER A 231 7.22 -26.44 8.52
CA SER A 231 7.35 -26.75 7.09
C SER A 231 8.77 -26.55 6.54
N GLY A 232 9.59 -25.75 7.23
CA GLY A 232 11.03 -25.68 6.95
C GLY A 232 11.43 -24.71 5.85
N GLY A 233 10.53 -23.84 5.38
CA GLY A 233 10.79 -22.91 4.27
C GLY A 233 12.03 -22.01 4.47
N PRO A 234 12.72 -21.59 3.39
CA PRO A 234 13.82 -20.64 3.48
C PRO A 234 13.34 -19.30 4.08
N GLY A 235 14.20 -18.63 4.86
CA GLY A 235 13.89 -17.30 5.40
C GLY A 235 12.91 -17.25 6.59
N ILE A 236 12.14 -18.33 6.87
CA ILE A 236 11.17 -18.36 7.98
C ILE A 236 11.80 -18.05 9.34
N THR A 237 13.01 -18.56 9.63
CA THR A 237 13.70 -18.27 10.90
C THR A 237 13.93 -16.77 11.08
N ARG A 238 14.31 -16.08 10.00
CA ARG A 238 14.51 -14.62 10.00
C ARG A 238 13.18 -13.88 10.13
N LEU A 239 12.13 -14.32 9.43
CA LEU A 239 10.78 -13.75 9.57
C LEU A 239 10.30 -13.82 11.03
N VAL A 240 10.43 -14.99 11.67
CA VAL A 240 10.01 -15.14 13.06
C VAL A 240 10.83 -14.23 13.98
N GLN A 241 12.17 -14.20 13.84
CA GLN A 241 13.02 -13.32 14.63
C GLN A 241 12.64 -11.84 14.50
N ASN A 242 12.40 -11.37 13.28
CA ASN A 242 12.02 -9.97 13.01
C ASN A 242 10.63 -9.59 13.55
N THR A 243 9.78 -10.56 13.85
CA THR A 243 8.40 -10.33 14.28
C THR A 243 8.20 -10.50 15.79
N LEU A 244 9.16 -11.10 16.51
CA LEU A 244 9.06 -11.41 17.96
C LEU A 244 8.67 -10.22 18.83
N GLU A 245 9.22 -9.04 18.55
CA GLU A 245 8.95 -7.83 19.34
C GLU A 245 7.49 -7.37 19.24
N ASN A 246 6.80 -7.71 18.15
CA ASN A 246 5.40 -7.37 17.93
C ASN A 246 4.41 -8.30 18.64
N PHE A 247 4.88 -9.40 19.24
CA PHE A 247 4.03 -10.34 20.00
C PHE A 247 3.99 -10.01 21.49
N PRO A 248 2.84 -10.21 22.16
CA PRO A 248 2.77 -10.28 23.62
C PRO A 248 3.66 -11.40 24.19
N LYS A 249 4.04 -11.28 25.46
CA LYS A 249 5.00 -12.17 26.15
C LYS A 249 4.68 -13.66 25.97
N ARG A 250 3.42 -14.06 26.06
CA ARG A 250 2.99 -15.47 25.94
C ARG A 250 3.31 -16.05 24.56
N GLN A 251 2.89 -15.37 23.49
CA GLN A 251 3.12 -15.81 22.11
C GLN A 251 4.59 -15.74 21.73
N ARG A 252 5.31 -14.70 22.19
CA ARG A 252 6.76 -14.57 22.01
C ARG A 252 7.51 -15.79 22.56
N GLN A 253 7.22 -16.20 23.80
CA GLN A 253 7.83 -17.38 24.41
C GLN A 253 7.53 -18.68 23.65
N LEU A 254 6.32 -18.81 23.06
CA LEU A 254 5.98 -19.97 22.23
C LEU A 254 6.84 -20.03 20.96
N LEU A 255 7.02 -18.89 20.29
CA LEU A 255 7.86 -18.79 19.08
C LEU A 255 9.34 -19.00 19.39
N GLU A 256 9.86 -18.45 20.49
CA GLU A 256 11.24 -18.67 20.94
C GLU A 256 11.54 -20.16 21.20
N ARG A 257 10.60 -20.88 21.82
CA ARG A 257 10.72 -22.33 22.02
C ARG A 257 10.72 -23.09 20.69
N ALA A 258 9.86 -22.71 19.75
CA ALA A 258 9.81 -23.31 18.42
C ALA A 258 11.14 -23.10 17.65
N LEU A 259 11.70 -21.89 17.71
CA LEU A 259 13.01 -21.56 17.14
C LEU A 259 14.14 -22.39 17.76
N SER A 260 14.17 -22.50 19.10
CA SER A 260 15.18 -23.29 19.81
C SER A 260 15.13 -24.77 19.42
N THR A 261 13.92 -25.32 19.30
CA THR A 261 13.70 -26.72 18.90
C THR A 261 14.23 -26.98 17.49
N LYS A 262 13.89 -26.10 16.52
CA LYS A 262 14.37 -26.21 15.14
C LYS A 262 15.89 -26.14 15.04
N ASN A 263 16.52 -25.24 15.80
CA ASN A 263 17.98 -25.12 15.82
C ASN A 263 18.65 -26.40 16.37
N ARG A 264 18.07 -27.03 17.41
CA ARG A 264 18.58 -28.31 17.93
C ARG A 264 18.43 -29.46 16.93
N THR A 265 17.29 -29.56 16.25
CA THR A 265 17.07 -30.59 15.22
C THR A 265 17.98 -30.41 14.00
N GLY A 266 18.23 -29.16 13.58
CA GLY A 266 19.15 -28.86 12.49
C GLY A 266 20.63 -29.10 12.80
N ILE A 267 21.03 -29.06 14.08
CA ILE A 267 22.38 -29.46 14.53
C ILE A 267 22.56 -30.98 14.45
N ILE A 268 21.51 -31.76 14.73
CA ILE A 268 21.55 -33.22 14.74
C ILE A 268 21.54 -33.83 13.32
N GLN A 269 21.03 -33.11 12.31
CA GLN A 269 21.02 -33.58 10.91
C GLN A 269 22.31 -33.27 10.11
N LYS A 270 23.34 -32.68 10.73
CA LYS A 270 24.69 -32.62 10.16
C LYS A 270 25.51 -33.80 10.69
N SER A 271 25.32 -34.98 10.11
CA SER A 271 26.16 -36.17 10.34
C SER A 271 26.28 -36.94 9.04
#